data_AF-A0A922A5N1-F1
#
_entry.id   AF-A0A922A5N1-F1
#
_cell.length_a   1.000
_cell.length_b   1.000
_cell.length_c   1.000
_cell.angle_alpha   90.00
_cell.angle_beta   90.00
_cell.angle_gamma   90.00
#
_symmetry.space_group_name_H-M   'P 1'
#
loop_
_entity.id
_entity.type
_entity.pdbx_description
1 polymer ?
#
loop_
_entity_poly.entity_id
_entity_poly.type
_entity_poly.pdbx_seq_one_letter_code
_entity_poly.pdbx_strand_id
1 'polypeptide(L)'
;DFWNSFISFRTGLFWVWRISCNGVVWSWNMGVRSLWTNRKGTICKSSVGVEGFDPFVPGGIASHHIAAGTLGILAGLFHLSVRPPQRLYKGLRMGNIETVLSSSIAAVFFAAFVVAGTMWYGSATTPIELFGPTRYQWDQGYFQQEIYRRVGAGLAENQSLSEAWSKIPEN
;
A
#
# COMPACT_ATOMS: atom_id res chain seq x y z
N ASP A 1 1.69 36.75 -4.29
CA ASP A 1 1.87 35.39 -3.76
C ASP A 1 1.09 34.27 -4.48
N PHE A 2 0.69 34.46 -5.74
CA PHE A 2 0.08 33.41 -6.58
C PHE A 2 1.13 32.49 -7.24
N TRP A 3 2.35 33.00 -7.45
CA TRP A 3 3.46 32.28 -8.10
C TRP A 3 4.15 31.22 -7.20
N ASN A 4 4.19 31.44 -5.89
CA ASN A 4 4.78 30.47 -4.94
C ASN A 4 3.91 29.20 -4.77
N SER A 5 2.60 29.30 -4.99
CA SER A 5 1.70 28.13 -5.01
C SER A 5 1.92 27.24 -6.24
N PHE A 6 2.34 27.80 -7.38
CA PHE A 6 2.64 27.04 -8.60
C PHE A 6 4.00 26.31 -8.55
N ILE A 7 5.00 26.87 -7.87
CA ILE A 7 6.29 26.19 -7.64
C ILE A 7 6.13 24.99 -6.69
N SER A 8 5.21 25.08 -5.71
CA SER A 8 4.78 23.93 -4.89
C SER A 8 3.97 22.89 -5.69
N PHE A 9 3.24 23.31 -6.73
CA PHE A 9 2.44 22.40 -7.56
C PHE A 9 3.30 21.50 -8.45
N ARG A 10 4.36 22.05 -9.07
CA ARG A 10 5.30 21.27 -9.89
C ARG A 10 6.16 20.34 -9.04
N THR A 11 6.55 20.77 -7.84
CA THR A 11 7.32 19.92 -6.92
C THR A 11 6.44 18.89 -6.23
N GLY A 12 5.25 19.24 -5.75
CA GLY A 12 4.33 18.33 -5.05
C GLY A 12 3.80 17.19 -5.91
N LEU A 13 3.33 17.44 -7.14
CA LEU A 13 2.91 16.38 -8.07
C LEU A 13 4.10 15.51 -8.53
N PHE A 14 5.28 16.09 -8.78
CA PHE A 14 6.48 15.31 -9.05
C PHE A 14 6.97 14.53 -7.83
N TRP A 15 6.80 15.04 -6.62
CA TRP A 15 7.27 14.42 -5.38
C TRP A 15 6.32 13.29 -4.97
N VAL A 16 5.00 13.47 -5.10
CA VAL A 16 3.99 12.41 -4.96
C VAL A 16 4.16 11.35 -6.05
N TRP A 17 4.40 11.74 -7.31
CA TRP A 17 4.66 10.79 -8.40
C TRP A 17 6.01 10.04 -8.23
N ARG A 18 7.07 10.72 -7.75
CA ARG A 18 8.38 10.11 -7.51
C ARG A 18 8.40 9.21 -6.28
N ILE A 19 7.62 9.50 -5.23
CA ILE A 19 7.41 8.58 -4.10
C ILE A 19 6.55 7.39 -4.52
N SER A 20 5.50 7.62 -5.30
CA SER A 20 4.64 6.56 -5.81
C SER A 20 5.38 5.59 -6.76
N CYS A 21 6.35 6.08 -7.54
CA CYS A 21 7.02 5.28 -8.57
C CYS A 21 8.47 4.88 -8.30
N ASN A 22 9.21 5.51 -7.38
CA ASN A 22 10.68 5.37 -7.32
C ASN A 22 11.28 5.18 -5.90
N GLY A 23 10.48 4.84 -4.89
CA GLY A 23 11.00 4.69 -3.53
C GLY A 23 10.48 3.50 -2.74
N VAL A 24 9.55 2.71 -3.30
CA VAL A 24 8.95 1.62 -2.54
C VAL A 24 9.57 0.28 -2.95
N VAL A 25 10.23 -0.35 -1.98
CA VAL A 25 10.70 -1.73 -2.07
C VAL A 25 9.46 -2.61 -2.24
N TRP A 26 9.25 -3.15 -3.44
CA TRP A 26 8.15 -4.08 -3.69
C TRP A 26 8.67 -5.46 -4.07
N SER A 27 8.26 -6.39 -3.20
CA SER A 27 8.43 -7.84 -3.29
C SER A 27 7.35 -8.42 -4.20
N TRP A 28 7.73 -9.00 -5.34
CA TRP A 28 6.79 -9.68 -6.25
C TRP A 28 6.63 -11.16 -5.87
N ASN A 29 5.38 -11.58 -5.70
CA ASN A 29 4.92 -12.85 -5.10
C ASN A 29 5.20 -12.95 -3.60
N MET A 30 4.11 -12.96 -2.83
CA MET A 30 4.11 -13.27 -1.40
C MET A 30 5.12 -14.38 -1.09
N GLY A 31 6.09 -14.08 -0.24
CA GLY A 31 6.98 -15.08 0.33
C GLY A 31 8.16 -15.48 -0.55
N VAL A 32 7.91 -16.12 -1.70
CA VAL A 32 8.87 -17.15 -2.12
C VAL A 32 9.55 -16.89 -3.45
N ARG A 33 9.29 -15.77 -4.11
CA ARG A 33 10.07 -15.38 -5.30
C ARG A 33 11.01 -14.22 -5.05
N SER A 34 10.66 -13.31 -4.14
CA SER A 34 11.43 -12.08 -3.96
C SER A 34 12.54 -12.19 -2.93
N LEU A 35 12.36 -12.97 -1.85
CA LEU A 35 13.46 -13.40 -0.97
C LEU A 35 14.61 -14.05 -1.75
N TRP A 36 14.34 -14.61 -2.92
CA TRP A 36 15.25 -15.49 -3.64
C TRP A 36 15.70 -15.00 -5.02
N THR A 37 15.23 -13.84 -5.50
CA THR A 37 15.56 -13.33 -6.86
C THR A 37 16.18 -11.93 -6.92
N ASN A 38 16.54 -11.31 -5.79
CA ASN A 38 17.31 -10.05 -5.75
C ASN A 38 16.83 -9.00 -6.78
N ARG A 39 15.51 -8.82 -6.91
CA ARG A 39 14.93 -7.85 -7.86
C ARG A 39 14.58 -6.54 -7.15
N LYS A 40 15.24 -5.46 -7.59
CA LYS A 40 15.01 -4.09 -7.14
C LYS A 40 13.79 -3.46 -7.83
N GLY A 41 13.22 -2.46 -7.16
CA GLY A 41 11.96 -1.79 -7.46
C GLY A 41 11.67 -1.55 -8.94
N THR A 42 10.45 -1.92 -9.34
CA THR A 42 9.91 -1.71 -10.69
C THR A 42 8.84 -0.63 -10.66
N ILE A 43 8.76 0.15 -11.75
CA ILE A 43 7.69 1.14 -11.96
C ILE A 43 6.35 0.40 -11.98
N CYS A 44 5.48 0.72 -11.03
CA CYS A 44 4.14 0.16 -10.97
C CYS A 44 3.23 0.89 -11.98
N LYS A 45 2.69 0.16 -12.95
CA LYS A 45 1.62 0.68 -13.80
C LYS A 45 0.36 0.81 -12.94
N SER A 46 -0.35 1.94 -13.06
CA SER A 46 -1.60 2.16 -12.34
C SER A 46 -2.64 1.13 -12.76
N SER A 47 -3.33 0.55 -11.78
CA SER A 47 -4.47 -0.34 -12.01
C SER A 47 -5.77 0.43 -11.83
N VAL A 48 -6.60 0.44 -12.86
CA VAL A 48 -7.88 1.19 -12.90
C VAL A 48 -9.09 0.25 -12.91
N GLY A 49 -8.87 -1.06 -13.12
CA GLY A 49 -9.92 -2.05 -13.01
C GLY A 49 -10.21 -2.45 -11.56
N VAL A 50 -11.02 -3.49 -11.39
CA VAL A 50 -11.41 -4.03 -10.08
C VAL A 50 -10.21 -4.53 -9.27
N GLU A 51 -9.17 -4.97 -9.96
CA GLU A 51 -7.89 -5.39 -9.38
C GLU A 51 -7.12 -4.25 -8.70
N GLY A 52 -7.49 -2.99 -8.96
CA GLY A 52 -6.97 -1.84 -8.22
C GLY A 52 -7.45 -1.75 -6.76
N PHE A 53 -8.48 -2.52 -6.40
CA PHE A 53 -8.98 -2.61 -5.02
C PHE A 53 -8.44 -3.83 -4.26
N ASP A 54 -7.68 -4.71 -4.93
CA ASP A 54 -6.99 -5.80 -4.26
C ASP A 54 -5.84 -5.23 -3.41
N PRO A 55 -5.84 -5.43 -2.07
CA PRO A 55 -4.80 -4.88 -1.19
C PRO A 55 -3.42 -5.45 -1.47
N PHE A 56 -3.29 -6.52 -2.28
CA PHE A 56 -2.03 -7.14 -2.67
C PHE A 56 -1.55 -6.74 -4.08
N VAL A 57 -2.30 -5.90 -4.80
CA VAL A 57 -1.90 -5.37 -6.12
C VAL A 57 -1.37 -3.94 -5.97
N PRO A 58 -0.06 -3.70 -6.15
CA PRO A 58 0.53 -2.39 -5.92
C PRO A 58 0.06 -1.32 -6.94
N GLY A 59 -0.45 -1.73 -8.10
CA GLY A 59 -1.02 -0.82 -9.09
C GLY A 59 -2.22 -0.02 -8.58
N GLY A 60 -2.96 -0.56 -7.60
CA GLY A 60 -4.07 0.12 -6.93
C GLY A 60 -3.64 1.31 -6.07
N ILE A 61 -2.43 1.25 -5.50
CA ILE A 61 -1.89 2.33 -4.67
C ILE A 61 -1.68 3.58 -5.54
N ALA A 62 -1.07 3.42 -6.72
CA ALA A 62 -0.82 4.52 -7.64
C ALA A 62 -2.13 5.16 -8.13
N SER A 63 -3.11 4.36 -8.55
CA SER A 63 -4.41 4.88 -8.99
C SER A 63 -5.20 5.52 -7.84
N HIS A 64 -5.15 4.95 -6.63
CA HIS A 64 -5.75 5.55 -5.44
C HIS A 64 -5.19 6.95 -5.17
N HIS A 65 -3.87 7.14 -5.17
CA HIS A 65 -3.25 8.45 -4.91
C HIS A 65 -3.60 9.47 -5.99
N ILE A 66 -3.61 9.07 -7.27
CA ILE A 66 -4.00 9.95 -8.38
C ILE A 66 -5.47 10.39 -8.22
N ALA A 67 -6.38 9.41 -8.06
CA ALA A 67 -7.80 9.69 -7.96
C ALA A 67 -8.15 10.52 -6.71
N ALA A 68 -7.65 10.10 -5.53
CA ALA A 68 -7.88 10.80 -4.27
C ALA A 68 -7.25 12.21 -4.30
N GLY A 69 -6.07 12.37 -4.91
CA GLY A 69 -5.42 13.67 -5.08
C GLY A 69 -6.23 14.62 -5.96
N THR A 70 -6.72 14.16 -7.12
CA THR A 70 -7.59 14.97 -7.99
C THR A 70 -8.89 15.34 -7.28
N LEU A 71 -9.54 14.40 -6.60
CA LEU A 71 -10.77 14.67 -5.85
C LEU A 71 -10.54 15.63 -4.67
N GLY A 72 -9.40 15.51 -3.98
CA GLY A 72 -9.03 16.41 -2.88
C GLY A 72 -8.88 17.86 -3.32
N ILE A 73 -8.29 18.10 -4.50
CA ILE A 73 -8.18 19.46 -5.09
C ILE A 73 -9.58 20.01 -5.40
N LEU A 74 -10.43 19.22 -6.05
CA LEU A 74 -11.80 19.64 -6.41
C LEU A 74 -12.63 19.93 -5.16
N ALA A 75 -12.57 19.05 -4.15
CA ALA A 75 -13.26 19.23 -2.87
C ALA A 75 -12.73 20.46 -2.10
N GLY A 76 -11.41 20.69 -2.12
CA GLY A 76 -10.81 21.88 -1.52
C GLY A 76 -11.30 23.17 -2.17
N LEU A 77 -11.33 23.23 -3.51
CA LEU A 77 -11.87 24.37 -4.25
C LEU A 77 -13.35 24.60 -3.96
N PHE A 78 -14.13 23.52 -3.84
CA PHE A 78 -15.53 23.59 -3.44
C PHE A 78 -15.69 24.20 -2.04
N HIS A 79 -14.93 23.73 -1.04
CA HIS A 79 -14.99 24.25 0.33
C HIS A 79 -14.51 25.70 0.47
N LEU A 80 -13.63 26.17 -0.42
CA LEU A 80 -13.25 27.58 -0.50
C LEU A 80 -14.32 28.45 -1.17
N SER A 81 -15.05 27.90 -2.14
CA SER A 81 -16.02 28.66 -2.95
C SER A 81 -17.42 28.70 -2.34
N VAL A 82 -17.76 27.73 -1.50
CA VAL A 82 -19.13 27.52 -1.02
C VAL A 82 -19.21 27.61 0.51
N ARG A 83 -20.07 28.48 1.02
CA ARG A 83 -20.36 28.57 2.46
C ARG A 83 -21.25 27.42 2.92
N PRO A 84 -21.08 26.93 4.17
CA PRO A 84 -21.88 25.83 4.68
C PRO A 84 -23.38 26.19 4.78
N PRO A 85 -24.29 25.27 4.43
CA PRO A 85 -25.73 25.47 4.63
C PRO A 85 -26.09 25.66 6.10
N GLN A 86 -27.06 26.54 6.38
CA GLN A 86 -27.45 26.92 7.75
C GLN A 86 -27.85 25.74 8.64
N ARG A 87 -28.50 24.72 8.07
CA ARG A 87 -28.91 23.50 8.80
C ARG A 87 -27.70 22.71 9.28
N LEU A 88 -26.68 22.54 8.43
CA LEU A 88 -25.46 21.82 8.78
C LEU A 88 -24.59 22.63 9.75
N TYR A 89 -24.49 23.94 9.54
CA TYR A 89 -23.71 24.82 10.42
C TYR A 89 -24.21 24.75 11.87
N LYS A 90 -25.54 24.81 12.06
CA LYS A 90 -26.17 24.68 13.39
C LYS A 90 -26.14 23.23 13.90
N GLY A 91 -26.49 22.26 13.06
CA GLY A 91 -26.60 20.85 13.44
C GLY A 91 -25.27 20.25 13.89
N LEU A 92 -24.18 20.57 13.19
CA LEU A 92 -22.83 20.12 13.52
C LEU A 92 -22.07 21.09 14.44
N ARG A 93 -22.70 22.18 14.88
CA ARG A 93 -22.09 23.21 15.74
C ARG A 93 -20.74 23.74 15.19
N MET A 94 -20.67 24.03 13.88
CA MET A 94 -19.43 24.40 13.19
C MET A 94 -18.73 25.67 13.70
N GLY A 95 -19.39 26.46 14.55
CA GLY A 95 -18.76 27.60 15.24
C GLY A 95 -17.91 27.22 16.47
N ASN A 96 -17.97 25.97 16.94
CA ASN A 96 -17.16 25.47 18.06
C ASN A 96 -15.99 24.63 17.52
N ILE A 97 -14.76 24.98 17.90
CA ILE A 97 -13.53 24.29 17.51
C ILE A 97 -13.48 22.83 17.99
N GLU A 98 -14.13 22.51 19.10
CA GLU A 98 -14.20 21.15 19.62
C GLU A 98 -14.84 20.16 18.64
N THR A 99 -15.69 20.65 17.73
CA THR A 99 -16.31 19.82 16.69
C THR A 99 -15.29 19.39 15.63
N VAL A 100 -14.35 20.26 15.30
CA VAL A 100 -13.20 19.95 14.44
C VAL A 100 -12.28 18.96 15.15
N LEU A 101 -12.02 19.16 16.45
CA LEU A 101 -11.23 18.23 17.25
C LEU A 101 -11.88 16.84 17.28
N SER A 102 -13.16 16.76 17.60
CA SER A 102 -13.91 15.50 17.69
C SER A 102 -13.91 14.73 16.37
N SER A 103 -14.21 15.41 15.26
CA SER A 103 -14.18 14.78 13.93
C SER A 103 -12.77 14.38 13.49
N SER A 104 -11.74 15.15 13.86
CA SER A 104 -10.34 14.83 13.56
C SER A 104 -9.85 13.60 14.34
N ILE A 105 -10.20 13.46 15.62
CA ILE A 105 -9.87 12.27 16.41
C ILE A 105 -10.50 11.03 15.77
N ALA A 106 -11.76 11.11 15.34
CA ALA A 106 -12.43 10.00 14.66
C ALA A 106 -11.70 9.61 13.35
N ALA A 107 -11.30 10.60 12.53
CA ALA A 107 -10.58 10.34 11.29
C ALA A 107 -9.19 9.72 11.52
N VAL A 108 -8.43 10.20 12.50
CA VAL A 108 -7.10 9.66 12.84
C VAL A 108 -7.22 8.25 13.42
N PHE A 109 -8.20 8.00 14.29
CA PHE A 109 -8.44 6.67 14.85
C PHE A 109 -8.82 5.67 13.76
N PHE A 110 -9.66 6.08 12.81
CA PHE A 110 -9.99 5.26 11.64
C PHE A 110 -8.74 4.90 10.83
N ALA A 111 -7.90 5.89 10.50
CA ALA A 111 -6.66 5.65 9.77
C ALA A 111 -5.71 4.70 10.52
N ALA A 112 -5.55 4.89 11.84
CA ALA A 112 -4.72 4.04 12.68
C ALA A 112 -5.21 2.58 12.68
N PHE A 113 -6.53 2.36 12.74
CA PHE A 113 -7.12 1.03 12.71
C PHE A 113 -6.90 0.34 11.36
N VAL A 114 -7.06 1.07 10.24
CA VAL A 114 -6.78 0.55 8.89
C VAL A 114 -5.32 0.14 8.75
N VAL A 115 -4.38 1.00 9.18
CA VAL A 115 -2.95 0.70 9.12
C VAL A 115 -2.61 -0.52 9.99
N ALA A 116 -3.14 -0.60 11.21
CA ALA A 116 -2.94 -1.76 12.08
C ALA A 116 -3.42 -3.08 11.43
N GLY A 117 -4.59 -3.05 10.78
CA GLY A 117 -5.11 -4.20 10.03
C GLY A 117 -4.20 -4.58 8.86
N THR A 118 -3.85 -3.63 8.00
CA THR A 118 -2.99 -3.90 6.83
C THR A 118 -1.60 -4.40 7.21
N MET A 119 -1.05 -3.98 8.36
CA MET A 119 0.21 -4.49 8.89
C MET A 119 0.08 -5.93 9.40
N TRP A 120 -1.02 -6.23 10.11
CA TRP A 120 -1.21 -7.54 10.72
C TRP A 120 -1.53 -8.66 9.71
N TYR A 121 -2.38 -8.35 8.72
CA TYR A 121 -2.79 -9.31 7.69
C TYR A 121 -1.86 -9.32 6.48
N GLY A 122 -1.04 -8.28 6.32
CA GLY A 122 -0.22 -8.07 5.15
C GLY A 122 -0.98 -7.35 4.04
N SER A 123 -0.24 -6.60 3.25
CA SER A 123 -0.72 -5.89 2.07
C SER A 123 0.44 -5.65 1.11
N ALA A 124 0.13 -5.19 -0.09
CA ALA A 124 1.09 -4.55 -0.98
C ALA A 124 1.60 -3.21 -0.41
N THR A 125 1.39 -2.86 0.86
CA THR A 125 2.09 -1.76 1.55
C THR A 125 3.02 -2.20 2.67
N THR A 126 2.99 -3.48 3.03
CA THR A 126 3.72 -4.02 4.18
C THR A 126 4.44 -5.30 3.74
N PRO A 127 5.49 -5.17 2.91
CA PRO A 127 6.16 -6.32 2.32
C PRO A 127 6.96 -7.06 3.39
N ILE A 128 6.92 -8.39 3.32
CA ILE A 128 7.56 -9.27 4.32
C ILE A 128 9.08 -9.09 4.43
N GLU A 129 9.72 -8.59 3.38
CA GLU A 129 11.17 -8.32 3.37
C GLU A 129 11.54 -7.15 4.28
N LEU A 130 10.59 -6.25 4.53
CA LEU A 130 10.81 -5.09 5.40
C LEU A 130 10.21 -5.29 6.80
N PHE A 131 9.08 -5.99 6.90
CA PHE A 131 8.31 -6.09 8.14
C PHE A 131 8.25 -7.51 8.73
N GLY A 132 8.86 -8.49 8.07
CA GLY A 132 8.79 -9.89 8.46
C GLY A 132 7.53 -10.61 7.97
N PRO A 133 7.47 -11.95 8.10
CA PRO A 133 6.31 -12.75 7.71
C PRO A 133 5.13 -12.53 8.67
N THR A 134 3.93 -12.76 8.16
CA THR A 134 2.72 -12.71 8.99
C THR A 134 2.51 -14.05 9.69
N ARG A 135 1.82 -14.05 10.85
CA ARG A 135 1.44 -15.30 11.54
C ARG A 135 0.65 -16.24 10.64
N TYR A 136 -0.15 -15.68 9.72
CA TYR A 136 -1.02 -16.46 8.84
C TYR A 136 -0.20 -17.29 7.84
N GLN A 137 0.99 -16.83 7.45
CA GLN A 137 1.90 -17.61 6.61
C GLN A 137 2.46 -18.81 7.35
N TRP A 138 2.72 -18.67 8.66
CA TRP A 138 3.14 -19.78 9.52
C TRP A 138 2.00 -20.77 9.75
N ASP A 139 0.84 -20.28 10.19
CA ASP A 139 -0.32 -21.11 10.53
C ASP A 139 -0.81 -21.96 9.34
N GLN A 140 -0.60 -21.49 8.10
CA GLN A 140 -0.95 -22.22 6.87
C GLN A 140 0.21 -23.04 6.28
N GLY A 141 1.41 -23.00 6.88
CA GLY A 141 2.59 -23.67 6.34
C GLY A 141 2.98 -23.16 4.94
N TYR A 142 2.74 -21.88 4.64
CA TYR A 142 2.86 -21.30 3.30
C TYR A 142 4.25 -21.53 2.68
N PHE A 143 5.31 -21.24 3.44
CA PHE A 143 6.68 -21.46 3.00
C PHE A 143 7.05 -22.94 2.92
N GLN A 144 6.53 -23.74 3.86
CA GLN A 144 6.78 -25.18 3.90
C GLN A 144 6.26 -25.88 2.64
N GLN A 145 5.06 -25.52 2.20
CA GLN A 145 4.45 -26.06 0.97
C GLN A 145 5.30 -25.73 -0.26
N GLU A 146 5.79 -24.50 -0.38
CA GLU A 146 6.61 -24.10 -1.52
C GLU A 146 8.01 -24.73 -1.49
N ILE A 147 8.62 -24.93 -0.31
CA ILE A 147 9.86 -25.69 -0.16
C ILE A 147 9.66 -27.12 -0.67
N TYR A 148 8.62 -27.82 -0.20
CA TYR A 148 8.32 -29.18 -0.65
C TYR A 148 8.01 -29.25 -2.15
N ARG A 149 7.33 -28.25 -2.70
CA ARG A 149 7.06 -28.18 -4.14
C ARG A 149 8.36 -28.09 -4.95
N ARG A 150 9.35 -27.31 -4.50
CA ARG A 150 10.65 -27.17 -5.17
C ARG A 150 11.50 -28.43 -5.06
N VAL A 151 11.56 -29.03 -3.87
CA VAL A 151 12.26 -30.30 -3.65
C VAL A 151 11.64 -31.39 -4.53
N GLY A 152 10.30 -31.48 -4.56
CA GLY A 152 9.58 -32.43 -5.43
C GLY A 152 9.86 -32.23 -6.92
N ALA A 153 9.95 -30.97 -7.38
CA ALA A 153 10.34 -30.68 -8.76
C ALA A 153 11.78 -31.11 -9.07
N GLY A 154 12.73 -30.87 -8.15
CA GLY A 154 14.11 -31.34 -8.31
C GLY A 154 14.22 -32.87 -8.40
N LEU A 155 13.45 -33.59 -7.56
CA LEU A 155 13.38 -35.05 -7.62
C LEU A 155 12.78 -35.56 -8.94
N ALA A 156 11.76 -34.88 -9.47
CA ALA A 156 11.18 -35.22 -10.78
C ALA A 156 12.15 -34.98 -11.95
N GLU A 157 13.12 -34.08 -11.78
CA GLU A 157 14.23 -33.85 -12.71
C GLU A 157 15.41 -34.83 -12.52
N ASN A 158 15.21 -35.94 -11.80
CA ASN A 158 16.22 -36.96 -11.47
C ASN A 158 17.40 -36.46 -10.62
N GLN A 159 17.21 -35.40 -9.84
CA GLN A 159 18.23 -34.95 -8.88
C GLN A 159 18.21 -35.83 -7.63
N SER A 160 19.36 -36.01 -6.98
CA SER A 160 19.41 -36.66 -5.68
C SER A 160 18.73 -35.79 -4.61
N LEU A 161 18.30 -36.42 -3.50
CA LEU A 161 17.68 -35.70 -2.39
C LEU A 161 18.58 -34.57 -1.86
N SER A 162 19.89 -34.84 -1.73
CA SER A 162 20.88 -33.85 -1.27
C SER A 162 21.03 -32.67 -2.23
N GLU A 163 20.99 -32.91 -3.54
CA GLU A 163 21.08 -31.84 -4.55
C GLU A 163 19.80 -31.01 -4.61
N ALA A 164 18.63 -31.65 -4.45
CA ALA A 164 17.36 -30.94 -4.43
C ALA A 164 17.26 -30.01 -3.20
N TRP A 165 17.73 -30.46 -2.03
CA TRP A 165 17.78 -29.64 -0.82
C TRP A 165 18.86 -28.56 -0.85
N SER A 166 20.03 -28.81 -1.44
CA SER A 166 21.10 -27.80 -1.53
C SER A 166 20.74 -26.62 -2.43
N LYS A 167 19.76 -26.81 -3.33
CA LYS A 167 19.18 -25.74 -4.15
C LYS A 167 18.09 -24.95 -3.43
N ILE A 168 17.65 -25.38 -2.24
CA ILE A 168 16.75 -24.57 -1.41
C ILE A 168 17.61 -23.50 -0.73
N PRO A 169 17.36 -22.23 -1.04
CA PRO A 169 18.15 -21.15 -0.48
C PRO A 169 17.85 -20.97 1.03
N GLU A 170 18.68 -20.26 1.79
CA GLU A 170 18.64 -20.24 3.29
C GLU A 170 17.69 -19.21 3.93
N ASN A 171 17.37 -18.12 3.22
CA ASN A 171 16.67 -16.94 3.69
C ASN A 171 15.13 -16.89 3.50
#